data_AF-A0A2V6E750-F1
#
_entry.id   AF-A0A2V6E750-F1
#
_cell.length_a   1.000
_cell.length_b   1.000
_cell.length_c   1.000
_cell.angle_alpha   90.00
_cell.angle_beta   90.00
_cell.angle_gamma   90.00
#
_symmetry.space_group_name_H-M   'P 1'
#
loop_
_entity.id
_entity.type
_entity.pdbx_description
1 polymer ?
#
loop_
_entity_poly.entity_id
_entity_poly.type
_entity_poly.pdbx_seq_one_letter_code
_entity_poly.pdbx_strand_id
1 'polypeptide(L)'
;RFLVMEVFGRYAGFTAMLPTMAGAANRCVIPEYKFDMEHLTELLCYDRARHPSQYSVVIVSEGAMFEGGEMMFSGRTTDAFGHAKLGGIGDLVSAELNDRSAKYNKGKSIHVINQRLGYMVRGGDPDAIDSIVPMAYGNLALDLILHGAHGRLVVLKNGRYDNVPLEVVTSTKKTVNVDKYYNKERLRPLYTDFEMQPLFIMASD
;
A
#
# COMPACT_ATOMS: atom_id res chain seq x y z
N ARG A 1 0.99 18.45 -12.65
CA ARG A 1 -0.04 18.20 -11.62
C ARG A 1 0.51 17.13 -10.69
N PHE A 2 0.07 17.11 -9.44
CA PHE A 2 0.26 15.94 -8.59
C PHE A 2 -1.04 15.15 -8.55
N LEU A 3 -0.94 13.84 -8.66
CA LEU A 3 -2.05 12.92 -8.44
C LEU A 3 -1.78 12.14 -7.15
N VAL A 4 -2.66 12.30 -6.17
CA VAL A 4 -2.63 11.57 -4.91
C VAL A 4 -3.72 10.51 -4.98
N MET A 5 -3.33 9.25 -4.85
CA MET A 5 -4.24 8.11 -4.89
C MET A 5 -4.25 7.44 -3.52
N GLU A 6 -5.31 7.65 -2.74
CA GLU A 6 -5.50 7.00 -1.44
C GLU A 6 -6.05 5.58 -1.66
N VAL A 7 -5.32 4.58 -1.17
CA VAL A 7 -5.68 3.17 -1.22
C VAL A 7 -5.82 2.60 0.20
N PHE A 8 -6.50 1.45 0.32
CA PHE A 8 -6.54 0.73 1.59
C PHE A 8 -5.14 0.28 2.01
N GLY A 9 -4.98 -0.08 3.28
CA GLY A 9 -3.66 -0.43 3.83
C GLY A 9 -3.50 0.19 5.21
N ARG A 10 -4.34 -0.25 6.13
CA ARG A 10 -4.39 0.28 7.50
C ARG A 10 -3.13 -0.01 8.31
N TYR A 11 -2.63 -1.24 8.21
CA TYR A 11 -1.49 -1.72 9.00
C TYR A 11 -0.33 -2.21 8.14
N ALA A 12 -0.57 -2.42 6.84
CA ALA A 12 0.44 -2.88 5.91
C ALA A 12 0.30 -2.22 4.54
N GLY A 13 1.44 -1.91 3.91
CA GLY A 13 1.54 -1.09 2.70
C GLY A 13 1.53 -1.83 1.36
N PHE A 14 1.28 -3.14 1.32
CA PHE A 14 1.40 -3.96 0.10
C PHE A 14 0.61 -3.42 -1.10
N THR A 15 -0.55 -2.85 -0.83
CA THR A 15 -1.50 -2.26 -1.80
C THR A 15 -1.01 -0.96 -2.42
N ALA A 16 -0.12 -0.25 -1.74
CA ALA A 16 0.59 0.89 -2.30
C ALA A 16 1.89 0.46 -2.97
N MET A 17 2.58 -0.53 -2.40
CA MET A 17 3.86 -1.03 -2.89
C MET A 17 3.75 -1.74 -4.25
N LEU A 18 2.83 -2.70 -4.39
CA LEU A 18 2.74 -3.54 -5.59
C LEU A 18 2.41 -2.72 -6.87
N PRO A 19 1.39 -1.83 -6.89
CA PRO A 19 1.13 -1.02 -8.07
C PRO A 19 2.27 -0.04 -8.37
N THR A 20 2.93 0.50 -7.35
CA THR A 20 4.09 1.40 -7.54
C THR A 20 5.27 0.65 -8.15
N MET A 21 5.50 -0.60 -7.73
CA MET A 21 6.50 -1.46 -8.35
C MET A 21 6.16 -1.74 -9.82
N ALA A 22 4.89 -1.97 -10.13
CA ALA A 22 4.39 -2.17 -11.48
C ALA A 22 4.36 -0.87 -12.34
N GLY A 23 4.74 0.27 -11.78
CA GLY A 23 4.85 1.54 -12.50
C GLY A 23 3.60 2.42 -12.49
N ALA A 24 2.57 2.08 -11.70
CA ALA A 24 1.36 2.90 -11.58
C ALA A 24 1.60 4.25 -10.89
N ALA A 25 2.68 4.38 -10.12
CA ALA A 25 3.03 5.62 -9.43
C ALA A 25 4.54 5.86 -9.37
N ASN A 26 4.94 7.12 -9.21
CA ASN A 26 6.34 7.50 -9.05
C ASN A 26 6.84 7.23 -7.62
N ARG A 27 5.95 7.39 -6.65
CA ARG A 27 6.18 7.30 -5.21
C ARG A 27 5.04 6.53 -4.55
N CYS A 28 5.33 5.92 -3.41
CA CYS A 28 4.32 5.47 -2.46
C CYS A 28 4.74 5.71 -1.03
N VAL A 29 3.76 5.91 -0.16
CA VAL A 29 3.94 6.03 1.29
C VAL A 29 3.08 4.99 1.98
N ILE A 30 3.67 4.33 2.98
CA ILE A 30 3.13 3.11 3.59
C ILE A 30 3.03 3.27 5.12
N PRO A 31 2.18 2.48 5.81
CA PRO A 31 2.04 2.56 7.27
C PRO A 31 3.32 2.22 8.04
N GLU A 32 4.17 1.36 7.48
CA GLU A 32 5.38 0.85 8.14
C GLU A 32 6.51 1.89 8.21
N TYR A 33 6.41 3.00 7.48
CA TYR A 33 7.44 4.03 7.45
C TYR A 33 6.84 5.42 7.57
N LYS A 34 7.20 6.14 8.64
CA LYS A 34 6.89 7.57 8.78
C LYS A 34 7.74 8.35 7.80
N PHE A 35 7.11 8.97 6.81
CA PHE A 35 7.81 9.72 5.77
C PHE A 35 7.93 11.19 6.12
N ASP A 36 8.92 11.86 5.54
CA ASP A 36 9.04 13.31 5.61
C ASP A 36 8.24 13.96 4.47
N MET A 37 7.36 14.90 4.85
CA MET A 37 6.44 15.55 3.92
C MET A 37 7.17 16.50 2.96
N GLU A 38 8.26 17.11 3.41
CA GLU A 38 9.08 18.01 2.61
C GLU A 38 9.80 17.23 1.50
N HIS A 39 10.42 16.10 1.86
CA HIS A 39 11.12 15.19 0.98
C HIS A 39 10.18 14.56 -0.07
N LEU A 40 8.98 14.15 0.34
CA LEU A 40 7.97 13.68 -0.62
C LEU A 40 7.63 14.78 -1.65
N THR A 41 7.49 16.03 -1.21
CA THR A 41 7.19 17.17 -2.09
C THR A 41 8.32 17.40 -3.09
N GLU A 42 9.58 17.40 -2.63
CA GLU A 42 10.76 17.54 -3.48
C GLU A 42 10.81 16.45 -4.55
N LEU A 43 10.64 15.19 -4.14
CA LEU A 43 10.64 14.04 -5.03
C LEU A 43 9.54 14.11 -6.09
N LEU A 44 8.32 14.51 -5.71
CA LEU A 44 7.21 14.64 -6.66
C LEU A 44 7.43 15.80 -7.63
N CYS A 45 7.99 16.92 -7.19
CA CYS A 45 8.42 18.01 -8.07
C CYS A 45 9.49 17.53 -9.07
N TYR A 46 10.48 16.79 -8.58
CA TYR A 46 11.54 16.20 -9.40
C TYR A 46 10.98 15.28 -10.49
N ASP A 47 10.05 14.38 -10.13
CA ASP A 47 9.43 13.44 -11.05
C ASP A 47 8.57 14.17 -12.10
N ARG A 48 7.74 15.12 -11.64
CA ARG A 48 6.87 15.92 -12.49
C ARG A 48 7.65 16.71 -13.54
N ALA A 49 8.81 17.27 -13.17
CA ALA A 49 9.64 18.06 -14.08
C ALA A 49 10.25 17.22 -15.21
N ARG A 50 10.40 15.90 -15.01
CA ARG A 50 10.94 14.96 -16.00
C ARG A 50 9.88 14.23 -16.80
N HIS A 51 8.63 14.29 -16.38
CA HIS A 51 7.53 13.67 -17.09
C HIS A 51 7.07 14.57 -18.26
N PRO A 52 6.97 14.06 -19.51
CA PRO A 52 6.60 14.87 -20.68
C PRO A 52 5.26 15.60 -20.53
N SER A 53 4.28 14.95 -19.90
CA SER A 53 2.96 15.53 -19.60
C SER A 53 2.91 16.31 -18.28
N GLN A 54 4.07 16.56 -17.66
CA GLN A 54 4.23 17.36 -16.45
C GLN A 54 3.32 16.95 -15.28
N TYR A 55 3.22 15.64 -15.01
CA TYR A 55 2.56 15.13 -13.81
C TYR A 55 3.45 14.13 -13.05
N SER A 56 3.15 13.95 -11.78
CA SER A 56 3.68 12.86 -10.97
C SER A 56 2.57 12.32 -10.06
N VAL A 57 2.73 11.05 -9.68
CA VAL A 57 1.72 10.28 -8.96
C VAL A 57 2.33 9.72 -7.68
N VAL A 58 1.59 9.85 -6.58
CA VAL A 58 1.87 9.18 -5.31
C VAL A 58 0.68 8.32 -4.90
N ILE A 59 0.95 7.06 -4.53
CA ILE A 59 -0.05 6.21 -3.87
C ILE A 59 0.16 6.29 -2.36
N VAL A 60 -0.91 6.56 -1.63
CA VAL A 60 -0.90 6.76 -0.18
C VAL A 60 -1.76 5.67 0.46
N SER A 61 -1.16 4.79 1.26
CA SER A 61 -1.95 3.87 2.08
C SER A 61 -2.73 4.63 3.15
N GLU A 62 -3.97 4.23 3.43
CA GLU A 62 -4.85 4.89 4.43
C GLU A 62 -4.25 4.97 5.85
N GLY A 63 -3.33 4.06 6.19
CA GLY A 63 -2.59 4.04 7.46
C GLY A 63 -1.22 4.72 7.43
N ALA A 64 -0.82 5.33 6.30
CA ALA A 64 0.44 6.06 6.21
C ALA A 64 0.43 7.29 7.12
N MET A 65 1.60 7.65 7.63
CA MET A 65 1.80 8.80 8.51
C MET A 65 3.06 9.55 8.08
N PHE A 66 3.04 10.88 8.20
CA PHE A 66 4.23 11.71 8.05
C PHE A 66 4.69 12.25 9.39
N GLU A 67 5.98 12.58 9.50
CA GLU A 67 6.57 13.17 10.70
C GLU A 67 5.82 14.44 11.12
N GLY A 68 5.45 14.53 12.40
CA GLY A 68 4.64 15.65 12.93
C GLY A 68 3.14 15.59 12.64
N GLY A 69 2.64 14.60 11.88
CA GLY A 69 1.22 14.44 11.55
C GLY A 69 0.33 13.83 12.66
N GLU A 70 0.91 13.47 13.81
CA GLU A 70 0.24 12.70 14.88
C GLU A 70 -0.93 13.44 15.54
N MET A 71 -0.89 14.78 15.60
CA MET A 71 -1.95 15.59 16.22
C MET A 71 -3.27 15.62 15.44
N MET A 72 -3.29 15.23 14.16
CA MET A 72 -4.48 15.34 13.30
C MET A 72 -5.39 14.09 13.34
N PHE A 73 -4.88 12.95 13.83
CA PHE A 73 -5.64 11.68 13.87
C PHE A 73 -6.37 11.44 15.21
N SER A 74 -5.98 12.14 16.27
CA SER A 74 -6.57 12.01 17.62
C SER A 74 -8.02 12.48 17.72
N GLY A 75 -8.53 13.22 16.73
CA GLY A 75 -9.91 13.73 16.69
C GLY A 75 -10.93 12.86 15.91
N ARG A 76 -10.53 11.70 15.37
CA ARG A 76 -11.45 10.86 14.56
C ARG A 76 -12.19 9.83 15.41
N THR A 77 -13.50 9.76 15.18
CA THR A 77 -14.42 8.81 15.82
C THR A 77 -13.97 7.35 15.64
N THR A 78 -14.24 6.52 16.65
CA THR A 78 -14.11 5.06 16.52
C THR A 78 -15.21 4.53 15.61
N ASP A 79 -14.90 3.55 14.76
CA ASP A 79 -15.90 2.81 14.02
C ASP A 79 -16.74 1.90 14.95
N ALA A 80 -17.78 1.26 14.40
CA ALA A 80 -18.67 0.38 15.15
C ALA A 80 -17.97 -0.85 15.78
N PHE A 81 -16.70 -1.10 15.42
CA PHE A 81 -15.87 -2.20 15.91
C PHE A 81 -14.78 -1.73 16.89
N GLY A 82 -14.79 -0.45 17.28
CA GLY A 82 -13.85 0.13 18.24
C GLY A 82 -12.48 0.51 17.66
N HIS A 83 -12.29 0.48 16.34
CA HIS A 83 -11.04 0.95 15.72
C HIS A 83 -11.13 2.44 15.40
N ALA A 84 -10.00 3.16 15.49
CA ALA A 84 -9.92 4.53 15.00
C ALA A 84 -10.34 4.59 13.51
N LYS A 85 -11.26 5.49 13.15
CA LYS A 85 -11.67 5.69 11.76
C LYS A 85 -10.51 6.29 10.97
N LEU A 86 -9.75 5.42 10.32
CA LEU A 86 -8.69 5.79 9.38
C LEU A 86 -9.29 6.09 8.01
N GLY A 87 -8.64 6.98 7.24
CA GLY A 87 -9.08 7.46 5.93
C GLY A 87 -9.02 8.98 5.81
N GLY A 88 -8.68 9.52 4.64
CA GLY A 88 -8.48 10.95 4.42
C GLY A 88 -7.06 11.45 4.72
N ILE A 89 -6.09 10.54 4.86
CA ILE A 89 -4.66 10.90 4.81
C ILE A 89 -4.29 11.50 3.45
N GLY A 90 -4.95 11.05 2.36
CA GLY A 90 -4.75 11.61 1.04
C GLY A 90 -5.12 13.08 0.96
N ASP A 91 -6.14 13.52 1.70
CA ASP A 91 -6.52 14.95 1.75
C ASP A 91 -5.44 15.77 2.46
N LEU A 92 -4.94 15.27 3.60
CA LEU A 92 -3.88 15.92 4.36
C LEU A 92 -2.60 16.04 3.53
N VAL A 93 -2.17 14.93 2.91
CA VAL A 93 -1.04 14.92 1.99
C VAL A 93 -1.28 15.89 0.83
N SER A 94 -2.49 15.95 0.29
CA SER A 94 -2.81 16.87 -0.81
C SER A 94 -2.73 18.34 -0.41
N ALA A 95 -3.18 18.68 0.80
CA ALA A 95 -3.07 20.03 1.35
C ALA A 95 -1.58 20.43 1.51
N GLU A 96 -0.80 19.58 2.18
CA GLU A 96 0.63 19.82 2.39
C GLU A 96 1.41 19.93 1.07
N LEU A 97 1.09 19.11 0.08
CA LEU A 97 1.71 19.19 -1.26
C LEU A 97 1.38 20.52 -1.95
N ASN A 98 0.13 21.00 -1.87
CA ASN A 98 -0.23 22.29 -2.45
C ASN A 98 0.59 23.43 -1.82
N ASP A 99 0.70 23.44 -0.49
CA ASP A 99 1.37 24.49 0.27
C ASP A 99 2.90 24.50 0.04
N ARG A 100 3.51 23.32 0.01
CA ARG A 100 4.98 23.18 -0.09
C ARG A 100 5.50 23.21 -1.52
N SER A 101 4.68 22.83 -2.50
CA SER A 101 5.13 22.64 -3.90
C SER A 101 5.81 23.88 -4.51
N ALA A 102 5.39 25.09 -4.13
CA ALA A 102 5.97 26.32 -4.64
C ALA A 102 7.48 26.44 -4.38
N LYS A 103 7.95 25.95 -3.22
CA LYS A 103 9.38 25.94 -2.84
C LYS A 103 10.23 25.17 -3.85
N TYR A 104 9.69 24.08 -4.38
CA TYR A 104 10.37 23.17 -5.31
C TYR A 104 9.95 23.38 -6.77
N ASN A 105 9.12 24.39 -7.06
CA ASN A 105 8.56 24.64 -8.39
C ASN A 105 8.62 26.13 -8.76
N LYS A 106 9.79 26.76 -8.60
CA LYS A 106 10.07 28.15 -9.02
C LYS A 106 9.05 29.16 -8.46
N GLY A 107 8.61 28.97 -7.22
CA GLY A 107 7.65 29.84 -6.55
C GLY A 107 6.20 29.66 -6.98
N LYS A 108 5.87 28.67 -7.83
CA LYS A 108 4.48 28.41 -8.27
C LYS A 108 3.94 27.13 -7.65
N SER A 109 2.76 27.20 -7.04
CA SER A 109 2.09 25.99 -6.55
C SER A 109 1.73 25.04 -7.69
N ILE A 110 1.73 23.74 -7.40
CA ILE A 110 1.33 22.69 -8.33
C ILE A 110 -0.05 22.20 -7.93
N HIS A 111 -1.00 22.28 -8.86
CA HIS A 111 -2.33 21.73 -8.65
C HIS A 111 -2.28 20.23 -8.32
N VAL A 112 -2.90 19.86 -7.20
CA VAL A 112 -3.07 18.48 -6.71
C VAL A 112 -4.48 17.97 -7.03
N ILE A 113 -4.58 16.74 -7.50
CA ILE A 113 -5.82 15.99 -7.62
C ILE A 113 -5.75 14.84 -6.62
N ASN A 114 -6.75 14.72 -5.74
CA ASN A 114 -6.87 13.60 -4.83
C ASN A 114 -7.98 12.64 -5.29
N GLN A 115 -7.70 11.35 -5.30
CA GLN A 115 -8.67 10.28 -5.51
C GLN A 115 -8.58 9.24 -4.40
N ARG A 116 -9.71 8.98 -3.75
CA ARG A 116 -9.86 7.88 -2.81
C ARG A 116 -10.42 6.67 -3.54
N LEU A 117 -9.63 5.60 -3.60
CA LEU A 117 -9.96 4.42 -4.38
C LEU A 117 -10.56 3.27 -3.56
N GLY A 118 -10.67 3.43 -2.23
CA GLY A 118 -11.01 2.35 -1.29
C GLY A 118 -12.20 1.46 -1.69
N TYR A 119 -13.33 2.03 -2.12
CA TYR A 119 -14.49 1.23 -2.57
C TYR A 119 -14.28 0.65 -3.98
N MET A 120 -13.70 1.44 -4.88
CA MET A 120 -13.51 1.06 -6.29
C MET A 120 -12.63 -0.18 -6.42
N VAL A 121 -11.53 -0.25 -5.66
CA VAL A 121 -10.58 -1.38 -5.70
C VAL A 121 -11.07 -2.62 -4.96
N ARG A 122 -12.19 -2.54 -4.24
CA ARG A 122 -12.79 -3.66 -3.50
C ARG A 122 -14.08 -4.19 -4.13
N GLY A 123 -14.65 -3.46 -5.08
CA GLY A 123 -15.91 -3.79 -5.74
C GLY A 123 -15.77 -4.11 -7.22
N GLY A 124 -14.55 -4.11 -7.77
CA GLY A 124 -14.30 -4.52 -9.15
C GLY A 124 -14.32 -6.05 -9.32
N ASP A 125 -14.46 -6.49 -10.57
CA ASP A 125 -14.33 -7.90 -10.91
C ASP A 125 -12.88 -8.38 -10.68
N PRO A 126 -12.70 -9.62 -10.18
CA PRO A 126 -11.36 -10.18 -9.99
C PRO A 126 -10.67 -10.39 -11.33
N ASP A 127 -9.34 -10.27 -11.34
CA ASP A 127 -8.53 -10.70 -12.48
C ASP A 127 -8.37 -12.24 -12.52
N ALA A 128 -7.57 -12.73 -13.46
CA ALA A 128 -7.34 -14.17 -13.60
C ALA A 128 -6.69 -14.80 -12.34
N ILE A 129 -5.76 -14.11 -11.70
CA ILE A 129 -5.07 -14.64 -10.51
C ILE A 129 -6.02 -14.60 -9.31
N ASP A 130 -6.72 -13.49 -9.11
CA ASP A 130 -7.76 -13.33 -8.08
C ASP A 130 -8.95 -14.28 -8.29
N SER A 131 -9.12 -14.84 -9.48
CA SER A 131 -10.11 -15.90 -9.76
C SER A 131 -9.57 -17.32 -9.46
N ILE A 132 -8.31 -17.59 -9.81
CA ILE A 132 -7.71 -18.92 -9.64
C ILE A 132 -7.46 -19.25 -8.16
N VAL A 133 -6.96 -18.28 -7.37
CA VAL A 133 -6.56 -18.51 -5.98
C VAL A 133 -7.75 -18.94 -5.10
N PRO A 134 -8.92 -18.26 -5.11
CA PRO A 134 -10.07 -18.69 -4.31
C PRO A 134 -10.61 -20.06 -4.73
N MET A 135 -10.58 -20.39 -6.02
CA MET A 135 -10.97 -21.71 -6.52
C MET A 135 -10.05 -22.81 -5.96
N ALA A 136 -8.73 -22.61 -6.03
CA ALA A 136 -7.77 -23.55 -5.45
C ALA A 136 -7.94 -23.67 -3.93
N TYR A 137 -8.12 -22.54 -3.24
CA TYR A 137 -8.34 -22.52 -1.79
C TYR A 137 -9.60 -23.28 -1.38
N GLY A 138 -10.70 -23.10 -2.11
CA GLY A 138 -11.96 -23.80 -1.85
C GLY A 138 -11.82 -25.32 -1.99
N ASN A 139 -11.16 -25.80 -3.05
CA ASN A 139 -10.92 -27.23 -3.25
C ASN A 139 -10.03 -27.82 -2.16
N LEU A 140 -8.91 -27.16 -1.82
CA LEU A 140 -8.02 -27.62 -0.75
C LEU A 140 -8.70 -27.64 0.62
N ALA A 141 -9.57 -26.66 0.90
CA ALA A 141 -10.35 -26.65 2.12
C ALA A 141 -11.33 -27.83 2.18
N LEU A 142 -11.98 -28.16 1.06
CA LEU A 142 -12.86 -29.33 0.96
C LEU A 142 -12.08 -30.63 1.15
N ASP A 143 -10.91 -30.77 0.52
CA ASP A 143 -10.05 -31.93 0.69
C ASP A 143 -9.67 -32.14 2.16
N LEU A 144 -9.30 -31.07 2.87
CA LEU A 144 -9.00 -31.16 4.31
C LEU A 144 -10.19 -31.67 5.12
N ILE A 145 -11.41 -31.21 4.82
CA ILE A 145 -12.64 -31.68 5.47
C ILE A 145 -12.87 -33.16 5.21
N LEU A 146 -12.72 -33.62 3.96
CA LEU A 146 -12.90 -35.03 3.58
C LEU A 146 -11.89 -35.95 4.27
N HIS A 147 -10.67 -35.47 4.51
CA HIS A 147 -9.64 -36.18 5.26
C HIS A 147 -9.79 -36.08 6.79
N GLY A 148 -10.84 -35.42 7.29
CA GLY A 148 -11.07 -35.24 8.74
C GLY A 148 -10.07 -34.29 9.42
N ALA A 149 -9.37 -33.44 8.64
CA ALA A 149 -8.44 -32.46 9.16
C ALA A 149 -9.18 -31.15 9.50
N HIS A 150 -9.05 -30.70 10.75
CA HIS A 150 -9.72 -29.49 11.26
C HIS A 150 -8.72 -28.49 11.86
N GLY A 151 -9.16 -27.26 12.10
CA GLY A 151 -8.34 -26.22 12.73
C GLY A 151 -7.20 -25.72 11.84
N ARG A 152 -7.36 -25.78 10.51
CA ARG A 152 -6.33 -25.39 9.54
C ARG A 152 -6.82 -24.32 8.59
N LEU A 153 -5.91 -23.47 8.14
CA LEU A 153 -6.14 -22.43 7.14
C LEU A 153 -5.34 -22.74 5.87
N VAL A 154 -6.00 -22.70 4.71
CA VAL A 154 -5.33 -22.80 3.41
C VAL A 154 -4.60 -21.49 3.10
N VAL A 155 -3.36 -21.61 2.64
CA VAL A 155 -2.46 -20.47 2.39
C VAL A 155 -1.69 -20.65 1.09
N LEU A 156 -1.17 -19.53 0.57
CA LEU A 156 -0.17 -19.50 -0.49
C LEU A 156 1.16 -19.08 0.15
N LYS A 157 2.13 -19.99 0.17
CA LYS A 157 3.46 -19.77 0.76
C LYS A 157 4.53 -20.07 -0.27
N ASN A 158 5.44 -19.11 -0.51
CA ASN A 158 6.52 -19.25 -1.49
C ASN A 158 6.03 -19.67 -2.89
N GLY A 159 4.89 -19.11 -3.33
CA GLY A 159 4.29 -19.44 -4.62
C GLY A 159 3.66 -20.83 -4.71
N ARG A 160 3.45 -21.51 -3.57
CA ARG A 160 2.83 -22.85 -3.49
C ARG A 160 1.64 -22.84 -2.56
N TYR A 161 0.60 -23.57 -2.93
CA TYR A 161 -0.55 -23.79 -2.06
C TYR A 161 -0.18 -24.76 -0.93
N ASP A 162 -0.60 -24.44 0.29
CA ASP A 162 -0.33 -25.22 1.49
C ASP A 162 -1.44 -24.98 2.53
N ASN A 163 -1.33 -25.58 3.72
CA ASN A 163 -2.20 -25.29 4.85
C ASN A 163 -1.42 -25.25 6.18
N VAL A 164 -1.81 -24.34 7.06
CA VAL A 164 -1.17 -24.13 8.37
C VAL A 164 -2.19 -24.25 9.51
N PRO A 165 -1.77 -24.58 10.74
CA PRO A 165 -2.68 -24.52 11.89
C PRO A 165 -3.19 -23.09 12.07
N LEU A 166 -4.46 -22.92 12.45
CA LEU A 166 -5.08 -21.60 12.58
C LEU A 166 -4.35 -20.70 13.60
N GLU A 167 -3.75 -21.30 14.62
CA GLU A 167 -2.95 -20.65 15.68
C GLU A 167 -1.75 -19.86 15.14
N VAL A 168 -1.17 -20.27 14.01
CA VAL A 168 -0.03 -19.58 13.39
C VAL A 168 -0.42 -18.19 12.88
N VAL A 169 -1.69 -18.00 12.52
CA VAL A 169 -2.18 -16.77 11.89
C VAL A 169 -2.55 -15.72 12.94
N THR A 170 -2.89 -16.15 14.16
CA THR A 170 -3.22 -15.23 15.25
C THR A 170 -1.99 -14.66 15.95
N SER A 171 -0.81 -15.25 15.76
CA SER A 171 0.42 -14.84 16.46
C SER A 171 1.16 -13.68 15.81
N THR A 172 1.14 -13.60 14.47
CA THR A 172 2.05 -12.70 13.73
C THR A 172 1.31 -11.96 12.62
N LYS A 173 1.48 -10.64 12.57
CA LYS A 173 0.95 -9.81 11.47
C LYS A 173 1.96 -9.75 10.35
N LYS A 174 1.50 -9.90 9.11
CA LYS A 174 2.31 -9.71 7.91
C LYS A 174 2.38 -8.23 7.55
N THR A 175 3.57 -7.67 7.54
CA THR A 175 3.86 -6.26 7.20
C THR A 175 4.96 -6.20 6.15
N VAL A 176 5.08 -5.08 5.45
CA VAL A 176 6.19 -4.84 4.52
C VAL A 176 7.50 -4.83 5.30
N ASN A 177 8.46 -5.66 4.89
CA ASN A 177 9.83 -5.53 5.35
C ASN A 177 10.47 -4.30 4.69
N VAL A 178 10.52 -3.19 5.44
CA VAL A 178 10.96 -1.89 4.92
C VAL A 178 12.40 -1.95 4.43
N ASP A 179 13.30 -2.59 5.19
CA ASP A 179 14.72 -2.63 4.84
C ASP A 179 14.99 -3.47 3.59
N LYS A 180 14.18 -4.51 3.35
CA LYS A 180 14.30 -5.40 2.19
C LYS A 180 13.61 -4.85 0.94
N TYR A 181 12.44 -4.24 1.09
CA TYR A 181 11.55 -3.95 -0.05
C TYR A 181 11.31 -2.47 -0.31
N TYR A 182 11.61 -1.56 0.63
CA TYR A 182 11.25 -0.15 0.51
C TYR A 182 12.46 0.78 0.54
N ASN A 183 12.62 1.57 -0.51
CA ASN A 183 13.64 2.60 -0.57
C ASN A 183 13.14 3.86 0.14
N LYS A 184 13.63 4.08 1.37
CA LYS A 184 13.28 5.23 2.22
C LYS A 184 13.67 6.58 1.59
N GLU A 185 14.78 6.62 0.85
CA GLU A 185 15.25 7.84 0.18
C GLU A 185 14.45 8.19 -1.06
N ARG A 186 13.88 7.19 -1.75
CA ARG A 186 13.13 7.40 -3.00
C ARG A 186 11.62 7.27 -2.84
N LEU A 187 11.16 6.93 -1.63
CA LEU A 187 9.78 6.65 -1.25
C LEU A 187 9.07 5.75 -2.26
N ARG A 188 9.66 4.59 -2.55
CA ARG A 188 9.14 3.60 -3.51
C ARG A 188 9.78 2.23 -3.27
N PRO A 189 9.30 1.15 -3.93
CA PRO A 189 9.93 -0.16 -3.84
C PRO A 189 11.39 -0.18 -4.29
N LEU A 190 12.16 -1.13 -3.76
CA LEU A 190 13.46 -1.54 -4.29
C LEU A 190 13.27 -2.46 -5.51
N TYR A 191 14.17 -2.34 -6.49
CA TYR A 191 14.08 -3.05 -7.79
C TYR A 191 15.32 -3.90 -8.10
N THR A 192 16.12 -4.23 -7.08
CA THR A 192 17.53 -4.63 -7.28
C THR A 192 17.77 -6.14 -7.33
N ASP A 193 16.79 -6.97 -6.98
CA ASP A 193 16.88 -8.44 -7.14
C ASP A 193 15.48 -9.07 -7.17
N PHE A 194 15.23 -9.91 -8.19
CA PHE A 194 14.01 -10.68 -8.37
C PHE A 194 14.27 -12.18 -8.57
N GLU A 195 15.54 -12.59 -8.57
CA GLU A 195 15.90 -13.99 -8.80
C GLU A 195 15.32 -14.86 -7.67
N MET A 196 14.66 -15.95 -8.08
CA MET A 196 14.02 -16.91 -7.17
C MET A 196 12.94 -16.32 -6.24
N GLN A 197 12.49 -15.08 -6.47
CA GLN A 197 11.35 -14.51 -5.77
C GLN A 197 10.05 -15.09 -6.33
N PRO A 198 9.02 -15.33 -5.50
CA PRO A 198 7.72 -15.71 -6.01
C PRO A 198 7.07 -14.55 -6.76
N LEU A 199 6.05 -14.86 -7.55
CA LEU A 199 5.30 -13.89 -8.35
C LEU A 199 4.91 -12.62 -7.57
N PHE A 200 4.48 -12.80 -6.32
CA PHE A 200 4.23 -11.70 -5.38
C PHE A 200 5.46 -11.42 -4.52
N ILE A 201 6.46 -10.76 -5.12
CA ILE A 201 7.82 -10.52 -4.62
C ILE A 201 7.90 -10.08 -3.15
N MET A 202 6.96 -9.25 -2.69
CA MET A 202 6.98 -8.64 -1.36
C MET A 202 6.12 -9.38 -0.33
N ALA A 203 5.41 -10.43 -0.74
CA ALA A 203 4.49 -11.18 0.11
C ALA A 203 4.99 -12.60 0.42
N SER A 204 6.27 -12.88 0.23
CA SER A 204 6.88 -14.19 0.50
C SER A 204 7.24 -14.41 1.97
N ASP A 205 7.72 -13.37 2.64
CA ASP A 205 8.26 -13.43 4.00
C ASP A 205 7.18 -13.45 5.10
#